data_AF-A0A3D0D3B7-F1
#
_entry.id   AF-A0A3D0D3B7-F1
#
_cell.length_a   1.000
_cell.length_b   1.000
_cell.length_c   1.000
_cell.angle_alpha   90.00
_cell.angle_beta   90.00
_cell.angle_gamma   90.00
#
_symmetry.space_group_name_H-M   'P 1'
#
loop_
_entity.id
_entity.type
_entity.pdbx_description
1 polymer ?
#
loop_
_entity_poly.entity_id
_entity_poly.type
_entity_poly.pdbx_seq_one_letter_code
_entity_poly.pdbx_strand_id
1 'polypeptide(L)'
;MTRALQLGAVWRVLRQTNLDAIKREAEQAFRLLIVGTDVAEAERVARLLSAADGGEVHGWLSVRQPPLNTAQLRDLGQVDAAIILGPSANLPEPLHASRKVLTAARIPVLTIITDLPANQQTGTVGQRGGSARVTVVSLDADAVAKRVAPALLGIVPPGLRLALGRQLPPLRPALFEQLIEETARANASYSFSTGIAEIIPVLDIPLNVGDLIILTKNQLIMGYKIALAAGKEGEPRQLIGEIVGVLGGGFLFRQVARQLVGLIPVAGIVPKVAVAYAGTLAIGRAVVLWATEGQNVSPETLRQFYGEALERGRRVAEALVTSAKRVRRPRLPTSGGSREASEERPGLWQRVWRRLPF
;
A
#
# COMPACT_ATOMS: atom_id res chain seq x y z
N MET A 1 -20.67 27.71 13.61
CA MET A 1 -20.46 26.83 14.78
C MET A 1 -20.31 25.34 14.45
N THR A 2 -20.90 24.81 13.36
CA THR A 2 -20.91 23.37 13.02
C THR A 2 -19.58 22.77 12.55
N ARG A 3 -18.73 23.49 11.79
CA ARG A 3 -17.44 22.97 11.29
C ARG A 3 -16.40 22.70 12.40
N ALA A 4 -16.30 23.61 13.38
CA ALA A 4 -15.35 23.47 14.49
C ALA A 4 -15.66 22.26 15.39
N LEU A 5 -16.95 21.98 15.61
CA LEU A 5 -17.40 20.81 16.38
C LEU A 5 -17.08 19.49 15.66
N GLN A 6 -17.17 19.46 14.32
CA GLN A 6 -16.83 18.28 13.52
C GLN A 6 -15.31 17.99 13.52
N LEU A 7 -14.48 19.03 13.43
CA LEU A 7 -13.02 18.88 13.52
C LEU A 7 -12.56 18.41 14.91
N GLY A 8 -13.23 18.85 15.98
CA GLY A 8 -12.97 18.38 17.35
C GLY A 8 -13.23 16.88 17.53
N ALA A 9 -14.29 16.34 16.91
CA ALA A 9 -14.59 14.91 16.93
C ALA A 9 -13.57 14.10 16.13
N VAL A 10 -13.18 14.57 14.95
CA VAL A 10 -12.11 13.96 14.13
C VAL A 10 -10.79 13.90 14.90
N TRP A 11 -10.42 14.98 15.60
CA TRP A 11 -9.19 15.00 16.39
C TRP A 11 -9.21 13.99 17.55
N ARG A 12 -10.38 13.74 18.15
CA ARG A 12 -10.54 12.72 19.19
C ARG A 12 -10.26 11.31 18.65
N VAL A 13 -10.69 11.01 17.42
CA VAL A 13 -10.43 9.73 16.74
C VAL A 13 -8.94 9.53 16.45
N LEU A 14 -8.24 10.61 16.08
CA LEU A 14 -6.83 10.55 15.71
C LEU A 14 -5.86 10.66 16.89
N ARG A 15 -6.31 11.06 18.09
CA ARG A 15 -5.45 11.36 19.25
C ARG A 15 -4.46 10.25 19.62
N GLN A 16 -4.78 9.00 19.34
CA GLN A 16 -3.93 7.84 19.60
C GLN A 16 -2.91 7.55 18.48
N THR A 17 -2.90 8.35 17.41
CA THR A 17 -2.04 8.18 16.24
C THR A 17 -0.92 9.19 16.28
N ASN A 18 0.32 8.73 16.13
CA ASN A 18 1.47 9.62 16.02
C ASN A 18 1.59 10.16 14.59
N LEU A 19 0.84 11.22 14.28
CA LEU A 19 0.86 11.83 12.94
C LEU A 19 2.24 12.43 12.61
N ASP A 20 2.96 12.92 13.62
CA ASP A 20 4.31 13.45 13.44
C ASP A 20 5.31 12.35 13.06
N ALA A 21 5.11 11.12 13.53
CA ALA A 21 5.92 9.97 13.07
C ALA A 21 5.69 9.69 11.59
N ILE A 22 4.44 9.74 11.12
CA ILE A 22 4.11 9.55 9.69
C ILE A 22 4.73 10.67 8.85
N LYS A 23 4.71 11.91 9.34
CA LYS A 23 5.37 13.04 8.69
C LYS A 23 6.88 12.82 8.58
N ARG A 24 7.54 12.45 9.68
CA ARG A 24 8.98 12.09 9.69
C ARG A 24 9.30 10.95 8.74
N GLU A 25 8.45 9.92 8.66
CA GLU A 25 8.62 8.82 7.70
C GLU A 25 8.53 9.29 6.24
N ALA A 26 7.69 10.27 5.94
CA ALA A 26 7.58 10.84 4.61
C ALA A 26 8.74 11.78 4.26
N GLU A 27 9.34 12.43 5.26
CA GLU A 27 10.41 13.42 5.10
C GLU A 27 11.81 12.84 5.26
N GLN A 28 11.94 11.59 5.73
CA GLN A 28 13.25 10.96 5.93
C GLN A 28 14.05 10.85 4.62
N ALA A 29 15.37 10.97 4.75
CA ALA A 29 16.29 10.71 3.66
C ALA A 29 16.35 9.22 3.31
N PHE A 30 16.66 8.91 2.06
CA PHE A 30 16.97 7.55 1.61
C PHE A 30 18.18 7.56 0.67
N ARG A 31 18.74 6.38 0.38
CA ARG A 31 19.68 6.17 -0.73
C ARG A 31 19.27 4.97 -1.57
N LEU A 32 19.06 5.22 -2.86
CA LEU A 32 18.73 4.21 -3.86
C LEU A 32 19.92 4.03 -4.81
N LEU A 33 20.52 2.83 -4.80
CA LEU A 33 21.64 2.50 -5.68
C LEU A 33 21.15 1.89 -6.99
N ILE A 34 21.67 2.34 -8.13
CA ILE A 34 21.40 1.76 -9.45
C ILE A 34 22.70 1.18 -9.99
N VAL A 35 22.65 -0.09 -10.40
CA VAL A 35 23.79 -0.83 -10.91
C VAL A 35 23.48 -1.30 -12.32
N GLY A 36 24.31 -0.92 -13.29
CA GLY A 36 24.15 -1.32 -14.69
C GLY A 36 25.50 -1.36 -15.39
N THR A 37 25.66 -2.27 -16.36
CA THR A 37 26.87 -2.35 -17.19
C THR A 37 27.01 -1.12 -18.09
N ASP A 38 25.89 -0.67 -18.67
CA ASP A 38 25.79 0.58 -19.41
C ASP A 38 25.43 1.74 -18.46
N VAL A 39 26.35 2.70 -18.32
CA VAL A 39 26.17 3.88 -17.46
C VAL A 39 25.08 4.79 -18.01
N ALA A 40 25.00 4.97 -19.33
CA ALA A 40 24.02 5.86 -19.94
C ALA A 40 22.60 5.33 -19.72
N GLU A 41 22.40 4.02 -19.83
CA GLU A 41 21.12 3.37 -19.52
C GLU A 41 20.78 3.47 -18.03
N ALA A 42 21.76 3.24 -17.14
CA ALA A 42 21.56 3.34 -15.70
C ALA A 42 21.22 4.78 -15.24
N GLU A 43 21.88 5.78 -15.80
CA GLU A 43 21.55 7.19 -15.58
C GLU A 43 20.18 7.56 -16.15
N ARG A 44 19.80 7.00 -17.31
CA ARG A 44 18.47 7.20 -17.88
C ARG A 44 17.39 6.66 -16.96
N VAL A 45 17.58 5.49 -16.34
CA VAL A 45 16.67 4.99 -15.30
C VAL A 45 16.64 5.90 -14.09
N ALA A 46 17.80 6.39 -13.65
CA ALA A 46 17.89 7.34 -12.55
C ALA A 46 17.06 8.60 -12.82
N ARG A 47 17.17 9.17 -14.03
CA ARG A 47 16.38 10.33 -14.47
C ARG A 47 14.88 10.03 -14.51
N LEU A 48 14.48 8.89 -15.09
CA LEU A 48 13.08 8.46 -15.15
C LEU A 48 12.46 8.20 -13.77
N LEU A 49 13.25 7.83 -12.76
CA LEU A 49 12.80 7.70 -11.38
C LEU A 49 12.74 9.05 -10.65
N SER A 50 13.59 9.99 -11.03
CA SER A 50 13.72 11.30 -10.38
C SER A 50 12.59 12.25 -10.75
N ALA A 51 12.22 12.31 -12.03
CA ALA A 51 11.17 13.18 -12.53
C ALA A 51 10.44 12.54 -13.72
N ALA A 52 9.17 12.93 -13.91
CA ALA A 52 8.34 12.37 -14.97
C ALA A 52 8.78 12.83 -16.38
N ASP A 53 9.47 13.97 -16.48
CA ASP A 53 9.97 14.58 -17.70
C ASP A 53 11.46 14.30 -17.97
N GLY A 54 12.13 13.51 -17.11
CA GLY A 54 13.52 13.14 -17.30
C GLY A 54 14.52 14.25 -16.96
N GLY A 55 14.19 15.11 -15.99
CA GLY A 55 15.10 16.11 -15.41
C GLY A 55 16.36 15.54 -14.74
N GLU A 56 17.03 16.35 -13.92
CA GLU A 56 18.27 15.94 -13.26
C GLU A 56 18.08 14.71 -12.34
N VAL A 57 19.15 13.93 -12.19
CA VAL A 57 19.14 12.80 -11.27
C VAL A 57 19.03 13.32 -9.85
N HIS A 58 17.99 12.89 -9.15
CA HIS A 58 17.75 13.29 -7.77
C HIS A 58 18.92 12.81 -6.88
N GLY A 59 19.43 13.69 -6.01
CA GLY A 59 20.71 13.49 -5.30
C GLY A 59 20.77 12.30 -4.33
N TRP A 60 19.65 11.63 -4.11
CA TRP A 60 19.54 10.39 -3.31
C TRP A 60 19.59 9.11 -4.16
N LEU A 61 19.71 9.25 -5.48
CA LEU A 61 20.02 8.15 -6.39
C LEU A 61 21.50 8.19 -6.75
N SER A 62 22.11 7.01 -6.77
CA SER A 62 23.52 6.86 -7.15
C SER A 62 23.65 5.79 -8.21
N VAL A 63 24.39 6.07 -9.28
CA VAL A 63 24.67 5.11 -10.35
C VAL A 63 26.08 4.54 -10.17
N ARG A 64 26.25 3.23 -10.31
CA ARG A 64 27.55 2.53 -10.27
C ARG A 64 27.62 1.45 -11.33
N GLN A 65 28.81 1.23 -11.88
CA GLN A 65 29.07 0.07 -12.72
C GLN A 65 29.39 -1.17 -11.87
N PRO A 66 29.01 -2.38 -12.32
CA PRO A 66 29.45 -3.63 -11.74
C PRO A 66 30.92 -3.95 -12.12
N PRO A 67 31.60 -4.84 -11.38
CA PRO A 67 31.14 -5.47 -10.16
C PRO A 67 31.24 -4.52 -8.95
N LEU A 68 30.24 -4.58 -8.08
CA LEU A 68 30.33 -3.97 -6.75
C LEU A 68 31.10 -4.88 -5.80
N ASN A 69 31.94 -4.27 -4.96
CA ASN A 69 32.58 -4.93 -3.83
C ASN A 69 32.15 -4.31 -2.49
N THR A 70 32.51 -4.97 -1.39
CA THR A 70 32.11 -4.53 -0.04
C THR A 70 32.74 -3.19 0.36
N ALA A 71 33.92 -2.83 -0.17
CA ALA A 71 34.55 -1.53 0.11
C ALA A 71 33.74 -0.40 -0.53
N GLN A 72 33.39 -0.53 -1.82
CA GLN A 72 32.55 0.44 -2.53
C GLN A 72 31.19 0.63 -1.86
N LEU A 73 30.57 -0.43 -1.34
CA LEU A 73 29.33 -0.29 -0.56
C LEU A 73 29.52 0.47 0.74
N ARG A 74 30.64 0.27 1.45
CA ARG A 74 30.94 1.03 2.67
C ARG A 74 31.16 2.51 2.38
N ASP A 75 31.85 2.83 1.29
CA ASP A 75 32.11 4.21 0.87
C ASP A 75 30.80 4.94 0.48
N LEU A 76 29.82 4.21 -0.04
CA LEU A 76 28.46 4.72 -0.30
C LEU A 76 27.64 4.97 0.97
N GLY A 77 28.10 4.53 2.14
CA GLY A 77 27.36 4.63 3.40
C GLY A 77 26.09 3.78 3.42
N GLN A 78 25.02 4.30 4.06
CA GLN A 78 23.75 3.60 4.16
C GLN A 78 23.06 3.53 2.78
N VAL A 79 22.77 2.33 2.29
CA VAL A 79 22.00 2.08 1.07
C VAL A 79 20.71 1.35 1.47
N ASP A 80 19.56 1.93 1.17
CA ASP A 80 18.26 1.41 1.63
C ASP A 80 17.63 0.44 0.64
N ALA A 81 17.96 0.56 -0.64
CA ALA A 81 17.56 -0.36 -1.70
C ALA A 81 18.49 -0.25 -2.91
N ALA A 82 18.49 -1.29 -3.75
CA ALA A 82 19.24 -1.30 -4.99
C ALA A 82 18.40 -1.77 -6.19
N ILE A 83 18.69 -1.20 -7.35
CA ILE A 83 18.18 -1.60 -8.66
C ILE A 83 19.35 -2.15 -9.46
N ILE A 84 19.19 -3.34 -10.03
CA ILE A 84 20.15 -3.94 -10.96
C ILE A 84 19.51 -3.97 -12.35
N LEU A 85 20.15 -3.34 -13.32
CA LEU A 85 19.80 -3.43 -14.74
C LEU A 85 20.60 -4.55 -15.36
N GLY A 86 19.91 -5.50 -15.99
CA GLY A 86 20.55 -6.61 -16.70
C GLY A 86 19.84 -6.93 -18.02
N PRO A 87 20.57 -7.44 -19.02
CA PRO A 87 19.97 -7.74 -20.31
C PRO A 87 19.05 -8.96 -20.24
N SER A 88 19.26 -9.89 -19.31
CA SER A 88 18.49 -11.14 -19.25
C SER A 88 18.22 -11.62 -17.82
N ALA A 89 17.40 -12.68 -17.70
CA ALA A 89 17.11 -13.33 -16.42
C ALA A 89 18.34 -13.95 -15.75
N ASN A 90 19.31 -14.38 -16.55
CA ASN A 90 20.62 -14.86 -16.09
C ASN A 90 21.60 -13.69 -16.16
N LEU A 91 21.77 -13.02 -15.03
CA LEU A 91 22.66 -11.87 -14.94
C LEU A 91 24.10 -12.27 -15.31
N PRO A 92 24.78 -11.51 -16.17
CA PRO A 92 26.22 -11.63 -16.39
C PRO A 92 27.01 -11.61 -15.08
N GLU A 93 28.19 -12.23 -15.09
CA GLU A 93 29.02 -12.42 -13.88
C GLU A 93 29.21 -11.14 -13.05
N PRO A 94 29.54 -9.96 -13.63
CA PRO A 94 29.73 -8.75 -12.84
C PRO A 94 28.47 -8.27 -12.10
N LEU A 95 27.30 -8.40 -12.75
CA LEU A 95 26.01 -8.04 -12.17
C LEU A 95 25.58 -9.06 -11.11
N HIS A 96 25.87 -10.34 -11.35
CA HIS A 96 25.64 -11.41 -10.39
C HIS A 96 26.52 -11.26 -9.13
N ALA A 97 27.80 -10.90 -9.29
CA ALA A 97 28.70 -10.57 -8.18
C ALA A 97 28.17 -9.38 -7.37
N SER A 98 27.75 -8.30 -8.04
CA SER A 98 27.16 -7.13 -7.39
C SER A 98 25.91 -7.50 -6.58
N ARG A 99 25.02 -8.32 -7.16
CA ARG A 99 23.82 -8.82 -6.48
C ARG A 99 24.16 -9.60 -5.22
N LYS A 100 25.16 -10.49 -5.28
CA LYS A 100 25.62 -11.27 -4.11
C LYS A 100 26.07 -10.36 -2.98
N VAL A 101 26.85 -9.32 -3.28
CA VAL A 101 27.33 -8.36 -2.28
C VAL A 101 26.15 -7.61 -1.63
N LEU A 102 25.21 -7.11 -2.43
CA LEU A 102 24.01 -6.42 -1.94
C LEU A 102 23.12 -7.32 -1.08
N THR A 103 22.88 -8.56 -1.52
CA THR A 103 22.06 -9.53 -0.77
C THR A 103 22.74 -9.97 0.53
N ALA A 104 24.08 -10.13 0.53
CA ALA A 104 24.84 -10.41 1.75
C ALA A 104 24.74 -9.28 2.78
N ALA A 105 24.65 -8.03 2.30
CA ALA A 105 24.40 -6.85 3.13
C ALA A 105 22.92 -6.66 3.53
N ARG A 106 22.02 -7.59 3.15
CA ARG A 106 20.56 -7.53 3.37
C ARG A 106 19.89 -6.30 2.75
N ILE A 107 20.47 -5.74 1.70
CA ILE A 107 19.87 -4.64 0.93
C ILE A 107 18.80 -5.24 0.00
N PRO A 108 17.55 -4.73 0.01
CA PRO A 108 16.52 -5.13 -0.95
C PRO A 108 16.94 -4.85 -2.38
N VAL A 109 16.77 -5.83 -3.29
CA VAL A 109 17.23 -5.71 -4.69
C VAL A 109 16.09 -5.90 -5.67
N LEU A 110 15.85 -4.90 -6.52
CA LEU A 110 15.01 -5.01 -7.70
C LEU A 110 15.88 -5.28 -8.93
N THR A 111 15.68 -6.41 -9.61
CA THR A 111 16.32 -6.66 -10.91
C THR A 111 15.37 -6.26 -12.03
N ILE A 112 15.80 -5.35 -12.89
CA ILE A 112 15.09 -4.95 -14.10
C ILE A 112 15.77 -5.63 -15.29
N ILE A 113 14.97 -6.33 -16.09
CA ILE A 113 15.41 -7.00 -17.32
C ILE A 113 14.81 -6.26 -18.51
N THR A 114 15.68 -5.82 -19.42
CA THR A 114 15.31 -4.94 -20.54
C THR A 114 15.19 -5.65 -21.88
N ASP A 115 15.74 -6.87 -22.01
CA ASP A 115 15.73 -7.61 -23.27
C ASP A 115 15.18 -9.04 -23.10
N LEU A 116 13.85 -9.17 -23.12
CA LEU A 116 13.20 -10.48 -23.20
C LEU A 116 12.31 -10.59 -24.44
N PRO A 117 12.40 -11.69 -25.22
CA PRO A 117 11.55 -11.91 -26.38
C PRO A 117 10.07 -11.88 -26.00
N ALA A 118 9.24 -11.40 -26.93
CA ALA A 118 7.80 -11.22 -26.77
C ALA A 118 7.02 -12.49 -26.34
N ASN A 119 7.61 -13.69 -26.36
CA ASN A 119 6.92 -14.92 -25.95
C ASN A 119 7.15 -15.33 -24.48
N GLN A 120 8.00 -14.63 -23.72
CA GLN A 120 8.25 -14.87 -22.28
C GLN A 120 7.67 -13.75 -21.39
N GLN A 121 6.65 -13.07 -21.91
CA GLN A 121 6.03 -11.85 -21.35
C GLN A 121 5.28 -12.04 -20.02
N THR A 122 5.10 -13.27 -19.55
CA THR A 122 4.42 -13.61 -18.29
C THR A 122 5.42 -13.95 -17.18
N GLY A 123 6.39 -13.06 -16.96
CA GLY A 123 7.35 -13.17 -15.87
C GLY A 123 6.78 -12.66 -14.54
N THR A 124 6.40 -13.60 -13.67
CA THR A 124 5.93 -13.34 -12.30
C THR A 124 6.95 -12.51 -11.51
N VAL A 125 6.47 -11.52 -10.73
CA VAL A 125 7.25 -10.90 -9.65
C VAL A 125 7.57 -11.98 -8.63
N GLY A 126 8.72 -12.65 -8.79
CA GLY A 126 9.21 -13.63 -7.83
C GLY A 126 9.71 -12.91 -6.58
N GLN A 127 8.83 -12.66 -5.61
CA GLN A 127 9.23 -12.14 -4.31
C GLN A 127 9.88 -13.27 -3.51
N ARG A 128 11.20 -13.22 -3.34
CA ARG A 128 11.93 -14.05 -2.37
C ARG A 128 12.82 -13.14 -1.53
N GLY A 129 12.52 -13.04 -0.23
CA GLY A 129 13.41 -12.45 0.78
C GLY A 129 13.91 -11.02 0.47
N GLY A 130 13.01 -10.10 0.09
CA GLY A 130 13.39 -8.71 -0.19
C GLY A 130 13.99 -8.47 -1.58
N SER A 131 13.95 -9.46 -2.47
CA SER A 131 14.28 -9.29 -3.88
C SER A 131 13.05 -9.46 -4.78
N ALA A 132 12.97 -8.66 -5.83
CA ALA A 132 11.98 -8.77 -6.90
C ALA A 132 12.66 -8.67 -8.26
N ARG A 133 11.94 -9.13 -9.29
CA ARG A 133 12.37 -9.06 -10.68
C ARG A 133 11.23 -8.55 -11.54
N VAL A 134 11.56 -7.64 -12.45
CA VAL A 134 10.63 -7.05 -13.41
C VAL A 134 11.25 -7.14 -14.79
N THR A 135 10.41 -7.47 -15.76
CA THR A 135 10.76 -7.44 -17.18
C THR A 135 10.04 -6.27 -17.85
N VAL A 136 10.76 -5.50 -18.65
CA VAL A 136 10.23 -4.40 -19.46
C VAL A 136 10.78 -4.50 -20.88
N VAL A 137 9.99 -4.07 -21.87
CA VAL A 137 10.40 -4.04 -23.29
C VAL A 137 11.21 -2.78 -23.56
N SER A 138 10.72 -1.66 -23.04
CA SER A 138 11.37 -0.36 -23.05
C SER A 138 11.31 0.19 -21.64
N LEU A 139 12.40 0.81 -21.20
CA LEU A 139 12.42 1.58 -19.95
C LEU A 139 11.91 2.99 -20.25
N ASP A 140 10.62 3.22 -20.24
CA ASP A 140 10.00 4.54 -20.37
C ASP A 140 9.23 4.91 -19.10
N ALA A 141 8.65 6.12 -19.08
CA ALA A 141 7.88 6.61 -17.94
C ALA A 141 6.70 5.68 -17.59
N ASP A 142 6.07 5.06 -18.60
CA ASP A 142 4.93 4.15 -18.40
C ASP A 142 5.38 2.84 -17.75
N ALA A 143 6.47 2.25 -18.24
CA ALA A 143 7.09 1.06 -17.67
C ALA A 143 7.55 1.31 -16.22
N VAL A 144 8.10 2.50 -15.94
CA VAL A 144 8.46 2.90 -14.58
C VAL A 144 7.21 2.95 -13.70
N ALA A 145 6.17 3.68 -14.10
CA ALA A 145 4.97 3.85 -13.30
C ALA A 145 4.20 2.53 -13.07
N LYS A 146 4.07 1.69 -14.11
CA LYS A 146 3.22 0.48 -14.08
C LYS A 146 3.93 -0.79 -13.61
N ARG A 147 5.26 -0.88 -13.76
CA ARG A 147 6.01 -2.11 -13.45
C ARG A 147 7.13 -1.91 -12.44
N VAL A 148 8.00 -0.92 -12.64
CA VAL A 148 9.15 -0.70 -11.75
C VAL A 148 8.69 -0.19 -10.39
N ALA A 149 7.83 0.83 -10.36
CA ALA A 149 7.33 1.44 -9.14
C ALA A 149 6.64 0.46 -8.19
N PRO A 150 5.62 -0.32 -8.61
CA PRO A 150 4.99 -1.29 -7.71
C PRO A 150 5.96 -2.38 -7.23
N ALA A 151 6.91 -2.80 -8.06
CA ALA A 151 7.90 -3.79 -7.67
C ALA A 151 8.91 -3.23 -6.65
N LEU A 152 9.38 -2.00 -6.85
CA LEU A 152 10.27 -1.31 -5.92
C LEU A 152 9.58 -1.11 -4.57
N LEU A 153 8.36 -0.56 -4.56
CA LEU A 153 7.56 -0.38 -3.34
C LEU A 153 7.25 -1.71 -2.63
N GLY A 154 7.14 -2.79 -3.39
CA GLY A 154 6.92 -4.13 -2.88
C GLY A 154 8.12 -4.73 -2.12
N ILE A 155 9.36 -4.35 -2.46
CA ILE A 155 10.57 -4.88 -1.80
C ILE A 155 11.09 -4.00 -0.66
N VAL A 156 10.81 -2.70 -0.70
CA VAL A 156 11.29 -1.77 0.33
C VAL A 156 10.46 -1.87 1.61
N PRO A 157 11.07 -1.61 2.79
CA PRO A 157 10.36 -1.57 4.06
C PRO A 157 9.20 -0.56 4.04
N PRO A 158 8.10 -0.82 4.75
CA PRO A 158 6.94 0.08 4.76
C PRO A 158 7.27 1.53 5.11
N GLY A 159 8.19 1.76 6.07
CA GLY A 159 8.60 3.10 6.48
C GLY A 159 9.24 3.91 5.36
N LEU A 160 9.91 3.27 4.39
CA LEU A 160 10.60 3.97 3.29
C LEU A 160 9.67 4.35 2.14
N ARG A 161 8.51 3.68 2.00
CA ARG A 161 7.60 3.85 0.87
C ARG A 161 7.10 5.29 0.73
N LEU A 162 6.80 5.94 1.86
CA LEU A 162 6.31 7.33 1.87
C LEU A 162 7.39 8.31 1.42
N ALA A 163 8.62 8.15 1.91
CA ALA A 163 9.76 8.96 1.47
C ALA A 163 10.02 8.82 -0.03
N LEU A 164 10.03 7.57 -0.53
CA LEU A 164 10.18 7.28 -1.95
C LEU A 164 9.10 7.97 -2.79
N GLY A 165 7.81 7.83 -2.42
CA GLY A 165 6.73 8.48 -3.17
C GLY A 165 6.76 10.01 -3.09
N ARG A 166 7.16 10.57 -1.94
CA ARG A 166 7.30 12.03 -1.78
C ARG A 166 8.36 12.59 -2.72
N GLN A 167 9.55 11.99 -2.73
CA GLN A 167 10.72 12.52 -3.44
C GLN A 167 10.83 12.06 -4.89
N LEU A 168 10.19 10.94 -5.26
CA LEU A 168 10.20 10.37 -6.60
C LEU A 168 8.77 10.37 -7.16
N PRO A 169 8.33 11.49 -7.80
CA PRO A 169 6.98 11.61 -8.35
C PRO A 169 6.52 10.44 -9.23
N PRO A 170 7.38 9.82 -10.07
CA PRO A 170 7.00 8.64 -10.86
C PRO A 170 6.51 7.43 -10.04
N LEU A 171 6.84 7.36 -8.74
CA LEU A 171 6.39 6.28 -7.85
C LEU A 171 5.01 6.54 -7.22
N ARG A 172 4.52 7.79 -7.24
CA ARG A 172 3.28 8.19 -6.56
C ARG A 172 2.06 7.40 -7.01
N PRO A 173 1.79 7.17 -8.32
CA PRO A 173 0.59 6.44 -8.73
C PRO A 173 0.52 5.03 -8.12
N ALA A 174 1.65 4.31 -8.14
CA ALA A 174 1.74 2.98 -7.56
C ALA A 174 1.59 3.00 -6.03
N LEU A 175 2.22 3.98 -5.36
CA LEU A 175 2.09 4.15 -3.91
C LEU A 175 0.67 4.46 -3.49
N PHE A 176 -0.01 5.37 -4.20
CA PHE A 176 -1.38 5.76 -3.89
C PHE A 176 -2.34 4.58 -4.05
N GLU A 177 -2.29 3.86 -5.17
CA GLU A 177 -3.11 2.66 -5.36
C GLU A 177 -2.84 1.63 -4.25
N GLN A 178 -1.57 1.44 -3.87
CA GLN A 178 -1.21 0.53 -2.78
C GLN A 178 -1.78 0.96 -1.42
N LEU A 179 -1.61 2.23 -1.03
CA LEU A 179 -2.15 2.77 0.23
C LEU A 179 -3.68 2.65 0.30
N ILE A 180 -4.35 2.96 -0.81
CA ILE A 180 -5.81 2.89 -0.90
C ILE A 180 -6.28 1.44 -0.83
N GLU A 181 -5.64 0.53 -1.57
CA GLU A 181 -6.00 -0.88 -1.61
C GLU A 181 -5.76 -1.58 -0.27
N GLU A 182 -4.61 -1.34 0.37
CA GLU A 182 -4.29 -1.88 1.69
C GLU A 182 -5.33 -1.42 2.73
N THR A 183 -5.68 -0.13 2.73
CA THR A 183 -6.67 0.44 3.65
C THR A 183 -8.07 -0.09 3.38
N ALA A 184 -8.48 -0.18 2.10
CA ALA A 184 -9.79 -0.69 1.73
C ALA A 184 -9.95 -2.16 2.13
N ARG A 185 -8.91 -2.99 1.96
CA ARG A 185 -8.90 -4.39 2.40
C ARG A 185 -8.94 -4.50 3.92
N ALA A 186 -8.18 -3.68 4.65
CA ALA A 186 -8.21 -3.66 6.11
C ALA A 186 -9.61 -3.32 6.63
N ASN A 187 -10.25 -2.29 6.07
CA ASN A 187 -11.61 -1.89 6.42
C ASN A 187 -12.65 -2.97 6.06
N ALA A 188 -12.49 -3.63 4.92
CA ALA A 188 -13.34 -4.75 4.51
C ALA A 188 -13.22 -5.93 5.47
N SER A 189 -12.00 -6.33 5.84
CA SER A 189 -11.74 -7.41 6.80
C SER A 189 -12.27 -7.07 8.19
N TYR A 190 -12.06 -5.83 8.66
CA TYR A 190 -12.61 -5.38 9.93
C TYR A 190 -14.14 -5.43 9.92
N SER A 191 -14.78 -4.86 8.88
CA SER A 191 -16.24 -4.89 8.73
C SER A 191 -16.81 -6.31 8.62
N PHE A 192 -16.05 -7.24 8.03
CA PHE A 192 -16.41 -8.65 7.97
C PHE A 192 -16.37 -9.28 9.36
N SER A 193 -15.30 -9.04 10.12
CA SER A 193 -15.13 -9.55 11.48
C SER A 193 -16.23 -9.06 12.42
N THR A 194 -16.57 -7.77 12.36
CA THR A 194 -17.64 -7.20 13.21
C THR A 194 -19.02 -7.65 12.75
N GLY A 195 -19.25 -7.76 11.45
CA GLY A 195 -20.48 -8.35 10.90
C GLY A 195 -20.71 -9.81 11.32
N ILE A 196 -19.65 -10.60 11.53
CA ILE A 196 -19.78 -11.95 12.11
C ILE A 196 -20.13 -11.87 13.61
N ALA A 197 -19.50 -10.97 14.35
CA ALA A 197 -19.74 -10.82 15.79
C ALA A 197 -21.19 -10.37 16.09
N GLU A 198 -21.75 -9.49 15.27
CA GLU A 198 -23.15 -9.03 15.35
C GLU A 198 -24.18 -10.15 15.15
N ILE A 199 -23.83 -11.24 14.46
CA ILE A 199 -24.70 -12.40 14.27
C ILE A 199 -24.75 -13.28 15.53
N ILE A 200 -23.80 -13.14 16.46
CA ILE A 200 -23.72 -13.92 17.68
C ILE A 200 -24.43 -13.13 18.80
N PRO A 201 -25.64 -13.53 19.26
CA PRO A 201 -26.50 -12.71 20.12
C PRO A 201 -25.97 -12.40 21.53
N VAL A 202 -24.81 -12.95 21.91
CA VAL A 202 -24.26 -12.89 23.27
C VAL A 202 -23.41 -11.63 23.50
N LEU A 203 -22.98 -10.94 22.44
CA LEU A 203 -22.14 -9.75 22.52
C LEU A 203 -23.03 -8.50 22.40
N ASP A 204 -23.60 -8.04 23.52
CA ASP A 204 -24.46 -6.85 23.64
C ASP A 204 -23.67 -5.52 23.47
N ILE A 205 -22.82 -5.44 22.44
CA ILE A 205 -21.97 -4.30 22.13
C ILE A 205 -22.57 -3.59 20.91
N PRO A 206 -22.83 -2.27 20.97
CA PRO A 206 -23.24 -1.48 19.80
C PRO A 206 -22.06 -1.29 18.83
N LEU A 207 -21.72 -2.35 18.10
CA LEU A 207 -20.59 -2.46 17.18
C LEU A 207 -20.65 -1.42 16.04
N ASN A 208 -21.85 -0.93 15.69
CA ASN A 208 -22.07 0.05 14.62
C ASN A 208 -21.34 1.40 14.81
N VAL A 209 -21.15 1.86 16.05
CA VAL A 209 -20.48 3.14 16.31
C VAL A 209 -18.95 2.97 16.35
N GLY A 210 -18.48 1.85 16.90
CA GLY A 210 -17.05 1.51 16.93
C GLY A 210 -16.48 1.31 15.52
N ASP A 211 -17.25 0.66 14.64
CA ASP A 211 -16.87 0.42 13.26
C ASP A 211 -16.64 1.72 12.49
N LEU A 212 -17.55 2.67 12.62
CA LEU A 212 -17.44 3.96 11.96
C LEU A 212 -16.19 4.72 12.41
N ILE A 213 -15.86 4.67 13.70
CA ILE A 213 -14.68 5.34 14.26
C ILE A 213 -13.39 4.74 13.67
N ILE A 214 -13.29 3.41 13.64
CA ILE A 214 -12.09 2.72 13.15
C ILE A 214 -11.91 2.92 11.64
N LEU A 215 -12.99 2.76 10.86
CA LEU A 215 -12.95 2.96 9.40
C LEU A 215 -12.55 4.41 9.06
N THR A 216 -13.14 5.38 9.76
CA THR A 216 -12.82 6.81 9.57
C THR A 216 -11.38 7.10 9.93
N LYS A 217 -10.86 6.53 11.04
CA LYS A 217 -9.44 6.67 11.43
C LYS A 217 -8.52 6.20 10.31
N ASN A 218 -8.75 5.00 9.79
CA ASN A 218 -7.95 4.41 8.72
C ASN A 218 -7.97 5.26 7.44
N GLN A 219 -9.16 5.73 7.04
CA GLN A 219 -9.33 6.58 5.86
C GLN A 219 -8.62 7.93 5.99
N LEU A 220 -8.66 8.55 7.18
CA LEU A 220 -7.97 9.81 7.43
C LEU A 220 -6.44 9.64 7.46
N ILE A 221 -5.94 8.57 8.07
CA ILE A 221 -4.50 8.25 8.06
C ILE A 221 -4.02 7.97 6.64
N MET A 222 -4.77 7.19 5.87
CA MET A 222 -4.51 6.93 4.45
C MET A 222 -4.46 8.25 3.66
N GLY A 223 -5.45 9.11 3.83
CA GLY A 223 -5.50 10.40 3.15
C GLY A 223 -4.31 11.31 3.53
N TYR A 224 -3.92 11.30 4.81
CA TYR A 224 -2.75 12.05 5.28
C TYR A 224 -1.44 11.55 4.64
N LYS A 225 -1.27 10.22 4.55
CA LYS A 225 -0.13 9.61 3.85
C LYS A 225 -0.10 9.99 2.37
N ILE A 226 -1.25 9.98 1.70
CA ILE A 226 -1.37 10.42 0.29
C ILE A 226 -0.97 11.89 0.15
N ALA A 227 -1.46 12.77 1.02
CA ALA A 227 -1.14 14.20 1.00
C ALA A 227 0.38 14.43 1.15
N LEU A 228 1.01 13.78 2.13
CA LEU A 228 2.45 13.88 2.36
C LEU A 228 3.26 13.35 1.17
N ALA A 229 2.88 12.20 0.61
CA ALA A 229 3.55 11.64 -0.56
C ALA A 229 3.29 12.44 -1.85
N ALA A 230 2.19 13.20 -1.94
CA ALA A 230 1.96 14.17 -3.02
C ALA A 230 2.81 15.45 -2.88
N GLY A 231 3.56 15.60 -1.79
CA GLY A 231 4.39 16.77 -1.54
C GLY A 231 3.71 17.88 -0.75
N LYS A 232 2.48 17.67 -0.25
CA LYS A 232 1.81 18.68 0.61
C LYS A 232 2.64 18.93 1.87
N GLU A 233 2.65 20.18 2.30
CA GLU A 233 3.35 20.66 3.49
C GLU A 233 2.34 21.26 4.46
N GLY A 234 2.70 21.29 5.74
CA GLY A 234 1.87 21.86 6.79
C GLY A 234 1.84 21.02 8.06
N GLU A 235 1.11 21.53 9.04
CA GLU A 235 0.87 20.84 10.30
C GLU A 235 -0.13 19.70 10.11
N PRO A 236 0.01 18.57 10.83
CA PRO A 236 -0.91 17.43 10.71
C PRO A 236 -2.39 17.83 10.85
N ARG A 237 -2.69 18.74 11.79
CA ARG A 237 -4.06 19.24 12.00
C ARG A 237 -4.61 19.98 10.79
N GLN A 238 -3.78 20.76 10.12
CA GLN A 238 -4.18 21.53 8.95
C GLN A 238 -4.50 20.59 7.79
N LEU A 239 -3.57 19.68 7.45
CA LEU A 239 -3.75 18.73 6.34
C LEU A 239 -4.96 17.80 6.56
N ILE A 240 -5.17 17.32 7.79
CA ILE A 240 -6.38 16.56 8.14
C ILE A 240 -7.65 17.41 7.97
N GLY A 241 -7.60 18.69 8.36
CA GLY A 241 -8.71 19.62 8.18
C GLY A 241 -9.06 19.83 6.70
N GLU A 242 -8.05 19.98 5.85
CA GLU A 242 -8.20 20.10 4.40
C GLU A 242 -8.80 18.82 3.80
N ILE A 243 -8.29 17.64 4.16
CA ILE A 243 -8.86 16.35 3.76
C ILE A 243 -10.33 16.24 4.16
N VAL A 244 -10.69 16.58 5.41
CA VAL A 244 -12.09 16.57 5.86
C VAL A 244 -12.94 17.56 5.06
N GLY A 245 -12.38 18.72 4.71
CA GLY A 245 -13.01 19.72 3.84
C GLY A 245 -13.34 19.15 2.46
N VAL A 246 -12.37 18.49 1.81
CA VAL A 246 -12.51 17.83 0.50
C VAL A 246 -13.60 16.75 0.54
N LEU A 247 -13.67 16.00 1.65
CA LEU A 247 -14.71 14.98 1.86
C LEU A 247 -16.07 15.56 2.27
N GLY A 248 -16.27 16.88 2.17
CA GLY A 248 -17.54 17.55 2.42
C GLY A 248 -17.90 17.67 3.90
N GLY A 249 -16.91 17.85 4.79
CA GLY A 249 -17.13 18.21 6.19
C GLY A 249 -18.01 17.22 6.96
N GLY A 250 -17.80 15.92 6.78
CA GLY A 250 -18.61 14.90 7.46
C GLY A 250 -19.88 14.47 6.74
N PHE A 251 -20.30 15.14 5.66
CA PHE A 251 -21.47 14.71 4.88
C PHE A 251 -21.25 13.34 4.24
N LEU A 252 -20.08 13.11 3.64
CA LEU A 252 -19.74 11.83 3.03
C LEU A 252 -19.76 10.68 4.03
N PHE A 253 -19.08 10.86 5.17
CA PHE A 253 -19.06 9.87 6.25
C PHE A 253 -20.47 9.54 6.75
N ARG A 254 -21.39 10.52 6.81
CA ARG A 254 -22.80 10.29 7.16
C ARG A 254 -23.58 9.53 6.09
N GLN A 255 -23.29 9.74 4.80
CA GLN A 255 -23.93 8.97 3.73
C GLN A 255 -23.49 7.52 3.76
N VAL A 256 -22.19 7.28 3.86
CA VAL A 256 -21.63 5.92 3.98
C VAL A 256 -22.15 5.23 5.25
N ALA A 257 -22.17 5.93 6.39
CA ALA A 257 -22.71 5.40 7.64
C ALA A 257 -24.19 5.01 7.52
N ARG A 258 -25.03 5.84 6.89
CA ARG A 258 -26.45 5.51 6.67
C ARG A 258 -26.63 4.28 5.79
N GLN A 259 -25.81 4.12 4.75
CA GLN A 259 -25.83 2.92 3.93
C GLN A 259 -25.38 1.68 4.72
N LEU A 260 -24.35 1.79 5.56
CA LEU A 260 -23.88 0.68 6.40
C LEU A 260 -24.91 0.25 7.46
N VAL A 261 -25.60 1.21 8.11
CA VAL A 261 -26.61 0.95 9.14
C VAL A 261 -27.87 0.29 8.57
N GLY A 262 -28.27 0.64 7.34
CA GLY A 262 -29.49 0.12 6.70
C GLY A 262 -29.40 -1.29 6.11
N LEU A 263 -28.21 -1.88 6.02
CA LEU A 263 -27.99 -3.17 5.34
C LEU A 263 -28.15 -4.41 6.24
N ILE A 264 -28.26 -4.20 7.56
CA ILE A 264 -28.14 -5.26 8.58
C ILE A 264 -29.35 -6.21 8.63
N PRO A 265 -30.62 -5.74 8.58
CA PRO A 265 -31.74 -6.67 8.81
C PRO A 265 -32.10 -7.58 7.61
N VAL A 266 -31.65 -7.26 6.39
CA VAL A 266 -32.24 -7.85 5.16
C VAL A 266 -31.23 -8.50 4.19
N ALA A 267 -29.93 -8.12 4.18
CA ALA A 267 -29.04 -8.43 3.05
C ALA A 267 -27.73 -9.21 3.35
N GLY A 268 -27.40 -9.48 4.63
CA GLY A 268 -26.24 -10.28 5.04
C GLY A 268 -24.89 -9.52 5.09
N ILE A 269 -23.79 -10.22 5.39
CA ILE A 269 -22.45 -9.63 5.61
C ILE A 269 -21.84 -9.02 4.33
N VAL A 270 -22.15 -9.60 3.16
CA VAL A 270 -21.52 -9.24 1.88
C VAL A 270 -21.70 -7.75 1.53
N PRO A 271 -22.94 -7.19 1.55
CA PRO A 271 -23.14 -5.76 1.35
C PRO A 271 -22.35 -4.86 2.31
N LYS A 272 -22.30 -5.18 3.61
CA LYS A 272 -21.57 -4.38 4.62
C LYS A 272 -20.08 -4.26 4.24
N VAL A 273 -19.47 -5.40 3.91
CA VAL A 273 -18.06 -5.49 3.50
C VAL A 273 -17.81 -4.77 2.17
N ALA A 274 -18.71 -4.94 1.20
CA ALA A 274 -18.60 -4.29 -0.10
C ALA A 274 -18.64 -2.75 0.03
N VAL A 275 -19.55 -2.22 0.86
CA VAL A 275 -19.65 -0.77 1.13
C VAL A 275 -18.42 -0.25 1.85
N ALA A 276 -17.91 -0.96 2.87
CA ALA A 276 -16.69 -0.56 3.59
C ALA A 276 -15.47 -0.46 2.67
N TYR A 277 -15.31 -1.44 1.77
CA TYR A 277 -14.25 -1.45 0.77
C TYR A 277 -14.43 -0.31 -0.24
N ALA A 278 -15.62 -0.20 -0.85
CA ALA A 278 -15.89 0.75 -1.92
C ALA A 278 -15.83 2.21 -1.45
N GLY A 279 -16.36 2.48 -0.25
CA GLY A 279 -16.28 3.80 0.37
C GLY A 279 -14.82 4.23 0.61
N THR A 280 -13.96 3.30 1.01
CA THR A 280 -12.53 3.57 1.22
C THR A 280 -11.81 3.87 -0.10
N LEU A 281 -12.08 3.09 -1.16
CA LEU A 281 -11.53 3.37 -2.50
C LEU A 281 -11.95 4.75 -3.02
N ALA A 282 -13.25 5.07 -2.91
CA ALA A 282 -13.79 6.34 -3.39
C ALA A 282 -13.18 7.54 -2.65
N ILE A 283 -13.06 7.44 -1.31
CA ILE A 283 -12.38 8.46 -0.49
C ILE A 283 -10.92 8.59 -0.88
N GLY A 284 -10.21 7.47 -1.06
CA GLY A 284 -8.81 7.47 -1.47
C GLY A 284 -8.58 8.19 -2.79
N ARG A 285 -9.37 7.86 -3.82
CA ARG A 285 -9.31 8.52 -5.13
C ARG A 285 -9.61 10.01 -5.05
N ALA A 286 -10.58 10.39 -4.21
CA ALA A 286 -10.91 11.79 -4.01
C ALA A 286 -9.77 12.57 -3.35
N VAL A 287 -9.10 11.96 -2.37
CA VAL A 287 -7.92 12.56 -1.73
C VAL A 287 -6.75 12.64 -2.70
N VAL A 288 -6.53 11.64 -3.56
CA VAL A 288 -5.51 11.72 -4.62
C VAL A 288 -5.77 12.91 -5.53
N LEU A 289 -6.99 13.04 -6.06
CA LEU A 289 -7.36 14.13 -6.97
C LEU A 289 -7.10 15.50 -6.35
N TRP A 290 -7.52 15.69 -5.09
CA TRP A 290 -7.23 16.92 -4.36
C TRP A 290 -5.72 17.12 -4.10
N ALA A 291 -5.01 16.07 -3.71
CA ALA A 291 -3.60 16.17 -3.34
C ALA A 291 -2.72 16.48 -4.56
N THR A 292 -3.05 15.97 -5.74
CA THR A 292 -2.26 16.14 -6.96
C THR A 292 -2.72 17.31 -7.82
N GLU A 293 -4.02 17.57 -7.90
CA GLU A 293 -4.59 18.59 -8.82
C GLU A 293 -5.15 19.81 -8.09
N GLY A 294 -5.23 19.78 -6.76
CA GLY A 294 -5.80 20.89 -5.96
C GLY A 294 -7.31 21.06 -6.13
N GLN A 295 -7.98 20.14 -6.83
CA GLN A 295 -9.39 20.23 -7.13
C GLN A 295 -10.25 19.68 -5.99
N ASN A 296 -11.34 20.37 -5.69
CA ASN A 296 -12.39 19.80 -4.84
C ASN A 296 -13.18 18.77 -5.65
N VAL A 297 -13.45 17.61 -5.05
CA VAL A 297 -14.18 16.54 -5.72
C VAL A 297 -15.67 16.84 -5.66
N SER A 298 -16.32 16.88 -6.82
CA SER A 298 -17.77 17.05 -6.89
C SER A 298 -18.48 15.83 -6.27
N PRO A 299 -19.68 16.01 -5.68
CA PRO A 299 -20.49 14.88 -5.23
C PRO A 299 -20.78 13.85 -6.34
N GLU A 300 -20.83 14.29 -7.60
CA GLU A 300 -21.06 13.46 -8.78
C GLU A 300 -19.86 12.55 -9.07
N THR A 301 -18.65 13.13 -9.14
CA THR A 301 -17.39 12.39 -9.34
C THR A 301 -17.18 11.37 -8.21
N LEU A 302 -17.50 11.75 -6.98
CA LEU A 302 -17.37 10.85 -5.84
C LEU A 302 -18.36 9.67 -5.91
N ARG A 303 -19.60 9.92 -6.35
CA ARG A 303 -20.60 8.87 -6.61
C ARG A 303 -20.14 7.93 -7.71
N GLN A 304 -19.51 8.45 -8.76
CA GLN A 304 -18.92 7.64 -9.82
C GLN A 304 -17.81 6.73 -9.26
N PHE A 305 -16.84 7.29 -8.52
CA PHE A 305 -15.78 6.49 -7.90
C PHE A 305 -16.33 5.39 -6.99
N TYR A 306 -17.37 5.70 -6.22
CA TYR A 306 -18.04 4.72 -5.37
C TYR A 306 -18.73 3.61 -6.17
N GLY A 307 -19.46 3.96 -7.24
CA GLY A 307 -20.13 2.98 -8.12
C GLY A 307 -19.15 2.01 -8.77
N GLU A 308 -18.05 2.52 -9.33
CA GLU A 308 -16.97 1.70 -9.90
C GLU A 308 -16.33 0.77 -8.85
N ALA A 309 -16.17 1.27 -7.63
CA ALA A 309 -15.54 0.54 -6.54
C ALA A 309 -16.46 -0.53 -5.92
N LEU A 310 -17.78 -0.39 -6.04
CA LEU A 310 -18.76 -1.30 -5.41
C LEU A 310 -18.69 -2.72 -5.98
N GLU A 311 -18.53 -2.85 -7.29
CA GLU A 311 -18.39 -4.16 -7.95
C GLU A 311 -17.06 -4.85 -7.59
N ARG A 312 -15.99 -4.08 -7.33
CA ARG A 312 -14.75 -4.62 -6.77
C ARG A 312 -14.95 -5.04 -5.30
N GLY A 313 -15.67 -4.23 -4.53
CA GLY A 313 -16.01 -4.52 -3.13
C GLY A 313 -16.84 -5.78 -2.95
N ARG A 314 -17.84 -6.03 -3.81
CA ARG A 314 -18.62 -7.27 -3.83
C ARG A 314 -17.73 -8.51 -4.01
N ARG A 315 -16.84 -8.48 -5.00
CA ARG A 315 -15.89 -9.58 -5.26
C ARG A 315 -14.96 -9.84 -4.07
N VAL A 316 -14.48 -8.78 -3.41
CA VAL A 316 -13.67 -8.93 -2.18
C VAL A 316 -14.50 -9.54 -1.05
N ALA A 317 -15.73 -9.08 -0.86
CA ALA A 317 -16.63 -9.59 0.17
C ALA A 317 -16.95 -11.08 -0.01
N GLU A 318 -17.27 -11.50 -1.25
CA GLU A 318 -17.52 -12.89 -1.60
C GLU A 318 -16.29 -13.78 -1.37
N ALA A 319 -15.10 -13.29 -1.72
CA ALA A 319 -13.84 -14.00 -1.48
C ALA A 319 -13.58 -14.20 0.03
N LEU A 320 -13.87 -13.19 0.86
CA LEU A 320 -13.75 -13.28 2.32
C LEU A 320 -14.73 -14.31 2.91
N VAL A 321 -16.00 -14.27 2.50
CA VAL A 321 -17.03 -15.23 2.93
C VAL A 321 -16.64 -16.65 2.52
N THR A 322 -16.20 -16.84 1.28
CA THR A 322 -15.77 -18.15 0.75
C THR A 322 -14.58 -18.71 1.53
N SER A 323 -13.60 -17.85 1.83
CA SER A 323 -12.42 -18.23 2.61
C SER A 323 -12.81 -18.65 4.04
N ALA A 324 -13.71 -17.92 4.68
CA ALA A 324 -14.22 -18.29 6.01
C ALA A 324 -14.98 -19.62 6.03
N LYS A 325 -15.81 -19.89 5.00
CA LYS A 325 -16.52 -21.18 4.86
C LYS A 325 -15.56 -22.36 4.70
N ARG A 326 -14.44 -22.19 3.97
CA ARG A 326 -13.42 -23.23 3.80
C ARG A 326 -12.71 -23.57 5.11
N VAL A 327 -12.42 -22.57 5.94
CA VAL A 327 -11.78 -22.77 7.25
C VAL A 327 -12.73 -23.46 8.25
N ARG A 328 -14.04 -23.21 8.16
CA ARG A 328 -15.06 -23.83 9.02
C ARG A 328 -15.36 -25.30 8.72
N ARG A 329 -14.98 -25.84 7.55
CA ARG A 329 -15.12 -27.28 7.28
C ARG A 329 -14.07 -28.05 8.10
N PRO A 330 -14.47 -28.93 9.05
CA PRO A 330 -13.52 -29.81 9.70
C PRO A 330 -12.82 -30.63 8.61
N ARG A 331 -11.49 -30.72 8.65
CA ARG A 331 -10.82 -31.86 8.01
C ARG A 331 -11.33 -33.08 8.78
N LEU A 332 -12.21 -33.87 8.15
CA LEU A 332 -12.53 -35.19 8.66
C LEU A 332 -11.20 -35.90 8.94
N PRO A 333 -10.99 -36.46 10.13
CA PRO A 333 -9.80 -37.26 10.37
C PRO A 333 -9.85 -38.40 9.34
N THR A 334 -8.88 -38.43 8.43
CA THR A 334 -8.55 -39.66 7.73
C THR A 334 -8.15 -40.63 8.83
N SER A 335 -8.97 -41.65 9.05
CA SER A 335 -8.74 -42.70 10.03
C SER A 335 -7.34 -43.29 9.84
N GLY A 336 -6.46 -43.07 10.83
CA GLY A 336 -5.16 -43.71 10.90
C GLY A 336 -4.14 -42.89 11.71
N GLY A 337 -3.85 -43.35 12.93
CA GLY A 337 -2.55 -43.12 13.58
C GLY A 337 -2.50 -42.11 14.73
N SER A 338 -2.52 -42.66 15.95
CA SER A 338 -1.78 -42.25 17.16
C SER A 338 -1.84 -40.80 17.67
N ARG A 339 -2.30 -40.69 18.92
CA ARG A 339 -2.19 -39.55 19.84
C ARG A 339 -0.72 -39.11 20.01
N GLU A 340 -0.45 -37.83 19.75
CA GLU A 340 0.66 -37.10 20.35
C GLU A 340 0.20 -35.70 20.79
N ALA A 341 0.81 -35.23 21.87
CA ALA A 341 0.32 -34.20 22.77
C ALA A 341 0.09 -32.83 22.12
N SER A 342 -0.98 -32.18 22.58
CA SER A 342 -1.39 -30.83 22.22
C SER A 342 -0.43 -29.77 22.75
N GLU A 343 0.53 -29.34 21.91
CA GLU A 343 1.04 -27.98 22.00
C GLU A 343 -0.05 -27.03 21.48
N GLU A 344 -0.56 -26.15 22.35
CA GLU A 344 -1.51 -25.11 21.99
C GLU A 344 -0.90 -24.18 20.93
N ARG A 345 -1.21 -24.48 19.67
CA ARG A 345 -0.91 -23.60 18.55
C ARG A 345 -1.77 -22.35 18.69
N PRO A 346 -1.17 -21.14 18.69
CA PRO A 346 -1.93 -19.91 18.79
C PRO A 346 -2.98 -19.82 17.68
N GLY A 347 -4.20 -19.46 18.08
CA GLY A 347 -5.36 -19.39 17.21
C GLY A 347 -5.14 -18.48 16.00
N LEU A 348 -5.88 -18.74 14.92
CA LEU A 348 -5.83 -17.98 13.66
C LEU A 348 -5.82 -16.47 13.88
N TRP A 349 -6.57 -16.00 14.89
CA TRP A 349 -6.71 -14.60 15.27
C TRP A 349 -5.41 -13.97 15.80
N GLN A 350 -4.60 -14.67 16.59
CA GLN A 350 -3.30 -14.16 17.05
C GLN A 350 -2.28 -14.08 15.91
N ARG A 351 -2.37 -14.97 14.91
CA ARG A 351 -1.50 -14.95 13.72
C ARG A 351 -1.88 -13.87 12.71
N VAL A 352 -3.17 -13.58 12.58
CA VAL A 352 -3.67 -12.48 11.74
C VAL A 352 -3.34 -11.13 12.38
N TRP A 353 -3.53 -11.00 13.71
CA TRP A 353 -3.19 -9.78 14.44
C TRP A 353 -1.70 -9.43 14.39
N ARG A 354 -0.81 -10.43 14.45
CA ARG A 354 0.65 -10.24 14.35
C ARG A 354 1.17 -9.93 12.94
N ARG A 355 0.34 -10.06 11.90
CA ARG A 355 0.72 -9.81 10.49
C ARG A 355 0.17 -8.50 9.92
N LEU A 356 -0.71 -7.82 10.66
CA LEU A 356 -1.14 -6.48 10.32
C LEU A 356 -0.14 -5.49 10.92
N PRO A 357 0.42 -4.55 10.15
CA PRO A 357 1.28 -3.52 10.69
C PRO A 357 0.40 -2.53 11.43
N PHE A 358 0.38 -2.63 12.76
CA PHE A 358 -0.01 -1.53 13.63
C PHE A 358 1.22 -0.66 13.88
#